data_AF-A0A813LZN1-F1
#
_entry.id   AF-A0A813LZN1-F1
#
_cell.length_a   1.000
_cell.length_b   1.000
_cell.length_c   1.000
_cell.angle_alpha   90.00
_cell.angle_beta   90.00
_cell.angle_gamma   90.00
#
_symmetry.space_group_name_H-M   'P 1'
#
loop_
_entity.id
_entity.type
_entity.pdbx_description
1 polymer ?
#
loop_
_entity_poly.entity_id
_entity_poly.type
_entity_poly.pdbx_seq_one_letter_code
_entity_poly.pdbx_strand_id
1 'polypeptide(L)'
;MYWGQPQPQAYQPSSNQPIGGAVVGTLALELAQKPYHQVIEDIVKTTAVCRNDFDHKILLILDALHGRGRLNEACAHIKTVVGLLPRAHVLHWRGYLHKLLRDFDAEAYHSVKGQLAAAYAEP
;
A
#
# COMPACT_ATOMS: atom_id res chain seq x y z
N MET A 1 -52.42 -4.20 -43.46
CA MET A 1 -52.00 -2.97 -42.75
C MET A 1 -51.05 -3.40 -41.64
N TYR A 2 -49.75 -3.37 -41.91
CA TYR A 2 -48.72 -3.78 -40.95
C TYR A 2 -48.34 -2.57 -40.09
N TRP A 3 -48.65 -2.61 -38.79
CA TRP A 3 -48.18 -1.61 -37.84
C TRP A 3 -46.71 -1.88 -37.54
N GLY A 4 -45.85 -0.92 -37.91
CA GLY A 4 -44.41 -0.96 -37.67
C GLY A 4 -44.12 -1.00 -36.17
N GLN A 5 -43.37 -2.01 -35.75
CA GLN A 5 -42.82 -2.07 -34.40
C GLN A 5 -41.70 -1.04 -34.27
N PRO A 6 -41.69 -0.16 -33.25
CA PRO A 6 -40.52 0.64 -32.94
C PRO A 6 -39.43 -0.29 -32.38
N GLN A 7 -38.21 -0.18 -32.92
CA GLN A 7 -37.05 -0.94 -32.47
C GLN A 7 -36.78 -0.73 -30.98
N PRO A 8 -36.37 -1.77 -30.23
CA PRO A 8 -35.86 -1.58 -28.88
C PRO A 8 -34.56 -0.76 -28.96
N GLN A 9 -34.60 0.42 -28.37
CA GLN A 9 -33.48 1.34 -28.28
C GLN A 9 -32.30 0.62 -27.61
N ALA A 10 -31.21 0.45 -28.38
CA ALA A 10 -29.98 -0.13 -27.88
C ALA A 10 -29.52 0.67 -26.65
N TYR A 11 -29.42 -0.01 -25.52
CA TYR A 11 -28.81 0.51 -24.31
C TYR A 11 -27.35 0.83 -24.63
N GLN A 12 -27.04 2.10 -24.88
CA GLN A 12 -25.66 2.55 -24.89
C GLN A 12 -25.22 2.70 -23.43
N PRO A 13 -24.20 1.98 -22.94
CA PRO A 13 -23.64 2.31 -21.65
C PRO A 13 -23.03 3.70 -21.77
N SER A 14 -23.69 4.66 -21.13
CA SER A 14 -23.19 6.02 -20.95
C SER A 14 -21.82 5.92 -20.28
N SER A 15 -20.81 6.43 -20.97
CA SER A 15 -19.45 6.61 -20.48
C SER A 15 -19.43 7.64 -19.35
N ASN A 16 -19.95 7.26 -18.19
CA ASN A 16 -19.91 8.08 -16.99
C ASN A 16 -19.12 7.32 -15.92
N GLN A 17 -17.87 7.75 -15.79
CA GLN A 17 -17.01 7.76 -14.60
C GLN A 17 -17.12 6.59 -13.60
N PRO A 18 -16.01 5.94 -13.23
CA PRO A 18 -16.01 5.09 -12.05
C PRO A 18 -16.23 5.95 -10.79
N ILE A 19 -17.49 5.97 -10.35
CA ILE A 19 -17.92 6.31 -8.99
C ILE A 19 -17.18 5.37 -8.02
N GLY A 20 -16.07 5.86 -7.47
CA GLY A 20 -15.75 5.87 -6.03
C GLY A 20 -15.84 4.57 -5.24
N GLY A 21 -15.85 3.40 -5.88
CA GLY A 21 -16.04 2.11 -5.24
C GLY A 21 -14.79 1.22 -5.29
N ALA A 22 -13.62 1.73 -4.89
CA ALA A 22 -12.41 0.91 -4.77
C ALA A 22 -11.32 1.56 -3.90
N VAL A 23 -11.56 1.71 -2.60
CA VAL A 23 -10.44 1.98 -1.65
C VAL A 23 -9.91 0.70 -0.99
N VAL A 24 -10.55 -0.44 -1.21
CA VAL A 24 -10.10 -1.74 -0.66
C VAL A 24 -9.14 -2.48 -1.62
N GLY A 25 -9.03 -2.03 -2.87
CA GLY A 25 -8.14 -2.62 -3.89
C GLY A 25 -6.90 -1.79 -4.25
N THR A 26 -6.81 -0.54 -3.79
CA THR A 26 -5.80 0.42 -4.27
C THR A 26 -4.41 0.10 -3.77
N LEU A 27 -4.27 -0.38 -2.53
CA LEU A 27 -2.94 -0.59 -1.93
C LEU A 27 -2.16 -1.72 -2.61
N ALA A 28 -2.85 -2.80 -2.98
CA ALA A 28 -2.24 -3.91 -3.72
C ALA A 28 -1.83 -3.49 -5.14
N LEU A 29 -2.62 -2.63 -5.78
CA LEU A 29 -2.33 -2.09 -7.11
C LEU A 29 -1.18 -1.07 -7.07
N GLU A 30 -1.21 -0.17 -6.08
CA GLU A 30 -0.18 0.82 -5.80
C GLU A 30 1.14 0.12 -5.51
N LEU A 31 1.11 -0.92 -4.67
CA LEU A 31 2.28 -1.73 -4.38
C LEU A 31 2.80 -2.43 -5.64
N ALA A 32 1.95 -3.03 -6.47
CA ALA A 32 2.38 -3.69 -7.70
C ALA A 32 3.13 -2.75 -8.68
N GLN A 33 2.90 -1.45 -8.62
CA GLN A 33 3.61 -0.45 -9.42
C GLN A 33 4.95 -0.01 -8.81
N LYS A 34 5.27 -0.42 -7.58
CA LYS A 34 6.52 -0.04 -6.90
C LYS A 34 7.66 -1.01 -7.25
N PRO A 35 8.92 -0.51 -7.34
CA PRO A 35 10.08 -1.36 -7.63
C PRO A 35 10.37 -2.37 -6.51
N TYR A 36 9.94 -2.08 -5.28
CA TYR A 36 10.10 -2.95 -4.11
C TYR A 36 8.97 -3.96 -3.91
N HIS A 37 8.01 -4.04 -4.81
CA HIS A 37 6.85 -4.93 -4.63
C HIS A 37 7.28 -6.39 -4.52
N GLN A 38 8.26 -6.82 -5.33
CA GLN A 38 8.70 -8.21 -5.34
C GLN A 38 9.33 -8.58 -3.99
N VAL A 39 10.05 -7.64 -3.38
CA VAL A 39 10.68 -7.84 -2.08
C VAL A 39 9.63 -7.93 -0.97
N ILE A 40 8.59 -7.11 -1.02
CA ILE A 40 7.48 -7.20 -0.05
C ILE A 40 6.69 -8.50 -0.24
N GLU A 41 6.41 -8.90 -1.49
CA GLU A 41 5.77 -10.19 -1.78
C GLU A 41 6.58 -11.36 -1.26
N ASP A 42 7.91 -11.31 -1.42
CA ASP A 42 8.81 -12.31 -0.88
C ASP A 42 8.79 -12.34 0.66
N ILE A 43 8.79 -11.17 1.33
CA ILE A 43 8.63 -11.08 2.79
C ILE A 43 7.30 -11.69 3.21
N VAL A 44 6.19 -11.35 2.55
CA VAL A 44 4.86 -11.88 2.88
C VAL A 44 4.77 -13.39 2.67
N LYS A 45 5.50 -13.95 1.69
CA LYS A 45 5.55 -15.39 1.44
C LYS A 45 6.46 -16.15 2.41
N THR A 46 7.55 -15.53 2.86
CA THR A 46 8.59 -16.17 3.67
C THR A 46 8.43 -15.93 5.17
N THR A 47 7.56 -15.01 5.57
CA THR A 47 7.40 -14.59 6.96
C THR A 47 5.94 -14.64 7.39
N ALA A 48 5.69 -14.39 8.68
CA ALA A 48 4.34 -14.37 9.22
C ALA A 48 3.52 -13.10 8.87
N VAL A 49 4.15 -12.09 8.27
CA VAL A 49 3.54 -10.80 7.91
C VAL A 49 2.61 -10.98 6.71
N CYS A 50 1.41 -10.39 6.74
CA CYS A 50 0.52 -10.33 5.60
C CYS A 50 0.65 -9.01 4.83
N ARG A 51 0.23 -9.02 3.56
CA ARG A 51 0.11 -7.81 2.74
C ARG A 51 -0.76 -6.73 3.42
N ASN A 52 -1.79 -7.13 4.15
CA ASN A 52 -2.69 -6.22 4.88
C ASN A 52 -2.05 -5.56 6.12
N ASP A 53 -0.89 -6.05 6.56
CA ASP A 53 -0.12 -5.43 7.64
C ASP A 53 0.73 -4.26 7.14
N PHE A 54 0.93 -4.15 5.82
CA PHE A 54 1.51 -2.98 5.19
C PHE A 54 0.41 -1.94 5.00
N ASP A 55 0.47 -0.86 5.78
CA ASP A 55 -0.42 0.28 5.66
C ASP A 55 0.10 1.29 4.63
N HIS A 56 -0.76 2.18 4.14
CA HIS A 56 -0.37 3.29 3.28
C HIS A 56 0.78 4.11 3.88
N LYS A 57 0.77 4.35 5.19
CA LYS A 57 1.87 5.08 5.84
C LYS A 57 3.19 4.30 5.82
N ILE A 58 3.15 2.97 5.88
CA ILE A 58 4.35 2.12 5.73
C ILE A 58 4.89 2.23 4.31
N LEU A 59 4.02 2.20 3.30
CA LEU A 59 4.42 2.38 1.91
C LEU A 59 5.07 3.74 1.67
N LEU A 60 4.52 4.81 2.24
CA LEU A 60 5.13 6.15 2.16
C LEU A 60 6.53 6.20 2.78
N ILE A 61 6.75 5.51 3.91
CA ILE A 61 8.09 5.43 4.53
C ILE A 61 9.06 4.65 3.65
N LEU A 62 8.61 3.55 3.05
CA LEU A 62 9.42 2.79 2.10
C LEU A 62 9.74 3.59 0.84
N ASP A 63 8.81 4.42 0.37
CA ASP A 63 9.04 5.34 -0.75
C ASP A 63 10.08 6.41 -0.40
N ALA A 64 9.97 7.00 0.79
CA ALA A 64 10.98 7.95 1.30
C ALA A 64 12.36 7.29 1.45
N LEU A 65 12.42 6.03 1.90
CA LEU A 65 13.65 5.24 1.98
C LEU A 65 14.22 4.90 0.61
N HIS A 66 13.36 4.67 -0.37
CA HIS A 66 13.75 4.45 -1.77
C HIS A 66 14.39 5.71 -2.37
N GLY A 67 13.80 6.89 -2.15
CA GLY A 67 14.39 8.17 -2.55
C GLY A 67 15.76 8.45 -1.90
N ARG A 68 16.05 7.80 -0.77
CA ARG A 68 17.34 7.90 -0.05
C ARG A 68 18.32 6.76 -0.37
N GLY A 69 17.93 5.81 -1.22
CA GLY A 69 18.75 4.64 -1.56
C GLY A 69 18.88 3.59 -0.45
N ARG A 70 18.12 3.69 0.65
CA ARG A 70 18.19 2.79 1.82
C ARG A 70 17.12 1.69 1.84
N LEU A 71 16.31 1.62 0.79
CA LEU A 71 15.21 0.67 0.67
C LEU A 71 15.64 -0.79 0.80
N ASN A 72 16.72 -1.19 0.11
CA ASN A 72 17.19 -2.59 0.14
C ASN A 72 17.60 -3.01 1.56
N GLU A 73 18.30 -2.12 2.28
CA GLU A 73 18.67 -2.35 3.67
C GLU A 73 17.44 -2.44 4.57
N ALA A 74 16.46 -1.54 4.38
CA ALA A 74 15.22 -1.56 5.16
C ALA A 74 14.42 -2.84 4.94
N CYS A 75 14.27 -3.29 3.69
CA CYS A 75 13.59 -4.53 3.36
C CYS A 75 14.34 -5.76 3.91
N ALA A 76 15.67 -5.80 3.80
CA ALA A 76 16.48 -6.87 4.38
C ALA A 76 16.36 -6.91 5.92
N HIS A 77 16.33 -5.74 6.56
CA HIS A 77 16.11 -5.61 8.00
C HIS A 77 14.72 -6.12 8.40
N ILE A 78 13.65 -5.68 7.72
CA ILE A 78 12.29 -6.19 7.93
C ILE A 78 12.29 -7.71 7.81
N LYS A 79 12.80 -8.26 6.70
CA LYS A 79 12.81 -9.71 6.44
C LYS A 79 13.54 -10.48 7.54
N THR A 80 14.68 -9.98 7.99
CA THR A 80 15.50 -10.62 9.03
C THR A 80 14.77 -10.64 10.37
N VAL A 81 14.19 -9.51 10.78
CA VAL A 81 13.51 -9.41 12.08
C VAL A 81 12.20 -10.20 12.06
N VAL A 82 11.35 -10.02 11.04
CA VAL A 82 10.04 -10.66 10.99
C VAL A 82 10.10 -12.13 10.57
N GLY A 83 11.15 -12.55 9.87
CA GLY A 83 11.39 -13.95 9.51
C GLY A 83 11.75 -14.83 10.70
N LEU A 84 12.29 -14.25 11.77
CA LEU A 84 12.60 -14.95 13.03
C LEU A 84 11.39 -15.00 13.98
N LEU A 85 10.30 -14.29 13.67
CA LEU A 85 9.15 -14.14 14.56
C LEU A 85 7.95 -14.94 14.07
N PRO A 86 7.35 -15.79 14.92
CA PRO A 86 6.09 -16.43 14.58
C PRO A 86 4.93 -15.43 14.59
N ARG A 87 3.87 -15.70 13.80
CA ARG A 87 2.65 -14.87 13.69
C ARG A 87 2.10 -14.43 15.05
N ALA A 88 2.09 -15.35 16.01
CA ALA A 88 1.54 -15.16 17.35
C ALA A 88 2.41 -14.26 18.26
N HIS A 89 3.66 -14.00 17.90
CA HIS A 89 4.56 -13.16 18.69
C HIS A 89 4.15 -11.68 18.64
N VAL A 90 3.54 -11.25 17.53
CA VAL A 90 3.16 -9.86 17.32
C VAL A 90 1.64 -9.76 17.18
N LEU A 91 1.01 -9.12 18.17
CA LEU A 91 -0.43 -8.84 18.17
C LEU A 91 -0.82 -7.73 17.16
N HIS A 92 0.06 -6.75 16.98
CA HIS A 92 -0.18 -5.56 16.14
C HIS A 92 0.92 -5.37 15.09
N TRP A 93 0.90 -6.18 14.04
CA TRP A 93 1.90 -6.19 12.98
C TRP A 93 2.11 -4.83 12.32
N ARG A 94 1.03 -4.09 12.02
CA ARG A 94 1.11 -2.71 11.49
C ARG A 94 1.94 -1.79 12.40
N GLY A 95 1.63 -1.77 13.70
CA GLY A 95 2.35 -0.95 14.68
C GLY A 95 3.80 -1.39 14.87
N TYR A 96 4.05 -2.69 14.80
CA TYR A 96 5.39 -3.26 14.88
C TYR A 96 6.25 -2.86 13.68
N LEU A 97 5.73 -2.99 12.45
CA LEU A 97 6.41 -2.55 11.23
C LEU A 97 6.69 -1.04 11.26
N HIS A 98 5.74 -0.23 11.75
CA HIS A 98 5.96 1.20 11.97
C HIS A 98 7.13 1.48 12.93
N LYS A 99 7.17 0.77 14.06
CA LYS A 99 8.24 0.92 15.03
C LYS A 99 9.59 0.49 14.43
N LEU A 100 9.61 -0.61 13.71
CA LEU A 100 10.81 -1.16 13.08
C LEU A 100 11.37 -0.21 12.02
N LEU A 101 10.52 0.35 11.15
CA LEU A 101 10.95 1.34 10.16
C LEU A 101 11.41 2.65 10.81
N ARG A 102 10.78 3.07 11.91
CA ARG A 102 11.21 4.25 12.66
C ARG A 102 12.56 4.05 13.35
N ASP A 103 12.80 2.86 13.90
CA ASP A 103 14.07 2.50 14.54
C ASP A 103 15.20 2.42 13.51
N PHE A 104 14.90 1.90 12.32
CA PHE A 104 15.83 1.83 11.19
C PHE A 104 16.20 3.22 10.63
N ASP A 105 15.20 4.08 10.38
CA ASP A 105 15.42 5.43 9.87
C ASP A 105 14.34 6.38 10.39
N ALA A 106 14.65 7.01 11.53
CA ALA A 106 13.78 8.00 12.13
C ALA A 106 13.59 9.20 11.20
N GLU A 107 14.60 9.62 10.45
CA GLU A 107 14.50 10.77 9.55
C GLU A 107 13.49 10.55 8.42
N ALA A 108 13.43 9.34 7.84
CA ALA A 108 12.49 8.99 6.79
C ALA A 108 11.07 8.97 7.35
N TYR A 109 10.91 8.41 8.56
CA TYR A 109 9.66 8.46 9.30
C TYR A 109 9.20 9.89 9.60
N HIS A 110 10.12 10.76 10.04
CA HIS A 110 9.84 12.16 10.33
C HIS A 110 9.51 12.95 9.06
N SER A 111 10.18 12.67 7.94
CA SER A 111 9.87 13.27 6.64
C SER A 111 8.45 12.94 6.20
N VAL A 112 8.05 11.66 6.25
CA VAL A 112 6.67 11.25 5.90
C VAL A 112 5.66 11.84 6.87
N LYS A 113 5.95 11.84 8.17
CA LYS A 113 5.07 12.47 9.17
C LYS A 113 4.92 13.97 8.90
N GLY A 114 6.00 14.64 8.50
CA GLY A 114 5.99 16.05 8.10
C GLY A 114 5.16 16.28 6.83
N GLN A 115 5.31 15.42 5.82
CA GLN A 115 4.51 15.48 4.58
C GLN A 115 3.02 15.26 4.85
N LEU A 116 2.66 14.27 5.68
CA LEU A 116 1.25 14.09 6.08
C LEU A 116 0.75 15.29 6.88
N ALA A 117 1.53 15.79 7.84
CA ALA A 117 1.14 16.95 8.64
C ALA A 117 0.94 18.20 7.76
N ALA A 118 1.80 18.40 6.77
CA ALA A 118 1.68 19.48 5.79
C ALA A 118 0.44 19.32 4.90
N ALA A 119 0.13 18.10 4.45
CA ALA A 119 -1.06 17.81 3.64
C ALA A 119 -2.39 18.08 4.39
N TYR A 120 -2.39 18.02 5.73
CA TYR A 120 -3.54 18.41 6.57
C TYR A 120 -3.45 19.84 7.09
N ALA A 121 -2.36 20.55 6.83
CA ALA A 121 -2.12 21.92 7.29
C ALA A 121 -2.40 22.98 6.21
N GLU A 122 -2.96 22.60 5.06
CA GLU A 122 -3.46 23.59 4.10
C GLU A 122 -4.86 24.11 4.53
N PRO A 123 -5.09 25.45 4.48
CA PRO A 123 -6.17 26.19 5.15
C PRO A 123 -7.56 26.11 4.51
#